data_AF-A0A158DLP7-F1
#
_entry.id   AF-A0A158DLP7-F1
#
_cell.length_a   1.000
_cell.length_b   1.000
_cell.length_c   1.000
_cell.angle_alpha   90.00
_cell.angle_beta   90.00
_cell.angle_gamma   90.00
#
_symmetry.space_group_name_H-M   'P 1'
#
loop_
_entity.id
_entity.type
_entity.pdbx_description
1 polymer ?
#
loop_
_entity_poly.entity_id
_entity_poly.type
_entity_poly.pdbx_seq_one_letter_code
_entity_poly.pdbx_strand_id
1 'polypeptide(L)'
;MFLHARAYERQPLSFKDPEDGQLDMSDFLLKHKGALPVPVVITEPAVGYGLGLGLLFFSGPIAEAATDSTTERPNRAPPNVTALGGLYTQNGTWAAAAGHFHTWDDDRFRYLGAVAKVDAHLDYFDASGQARGYTLQGAGLLQQFLARIGNSRWYVGVRYVFFDASSNFTGGAVPTDVSNFQKDQRIGAGSLILDYDSRDNIFYPGSGSFAELESQFARTGFGGTQNYDL
;
A
#
# COMPACT_ATOMS: atom_id res chain seq x y z
N MET A 1 54.10 -11.09 0.65
CA MET A 1 52.94 -11.62 -0.10
C MET A 1 51.74 -10.81 0.36
N PHE A 2 51.37 -9.75 -0.38
CA PHE A 2 50.35 -8.79 0.04
C PHE A 2 48.98 -9.19 -0.51
N LEU A 3 48.04 -9.48 0.39
CA LEU A 3 46.62 -9.70 0.12
C LEU A 3 46.00 -8.39 -0.38
N HIS A 4 45.54 -8.37 -1.63
CA HIS A 4 44.69 -7.29 -2.13
C HIS A 4 43.27 -7.54 -1.62
N ALA A 5 42.83 -6.72 -0.66
CA ALA A 5 41.42 -6.57 -0.38
C ALA A 5 40.78 -5.84 -1.57
N ARG A 6 39.92 -6.53 -2.33
CA ARG A 6 39.05 -5.85 -3.29
C ARG A 6 38.06 -5.00 -2.49
N ALA A 7 38.30 -3.68 -2.47
CA ALA A 7 37.28 -2.74 -2.07
C ALA A 7 36.11 -2.92 -3.06
N TYR A 8 34.92 -3.24 -2.54
CA TYR A 8 33.69 -3.19 -3.33
C TYR A 8 33.48 -1.72 -3.68
N GLU A 9 33.81 -1.37 -4.93
CA GLU A 9 33.69 -0.02 -5.46
C GLU A 9 32.19 0.35 -5.44
N ARG A 10 31.80 1.23 -4.53
CA ARG A 10 30.42 1.75 -4.48
C ARG A 10 30.22 2.61 -5.72
N GLN A 11 29.57 2.06 -6.74
CA GLN A 11 29.17 2.83 -7.91
C GLN A 11 28.25 3.98 -7.48
N PRO A 12 28.40 5.17 -8.09
CA PRO A 12 27.58 6.33 -7.76
C PRO A 12 26.12 6.07 -8.12
N LEU A 13 25.22 6.58 -7.27
CA LEU A 13 23.78 6.44 -7.40
C LEU A 13 23.31 7.11 -8.71
N SER A 14 22.77 6.33 -9.65
CA SER A 14 22.23 6.82 -10.92
C SER A 14 20.73 6.52 -11.01
N PHE A 15 19.94 7.51 -11.39
CA PHE A 15 18.52 7.35 -11.75
C PHE A 15 18.33 7.38 -13.27
N LYS A 16 19.41 7.16 -14.01
CA LYS A 16 19.43 7.15 -15.46
C LYS A 16 20.14 5.90 -15.97
N ASP A 17 19.58 5.29 -17.00
CA ASP A 17 20.17 4.16 -17.70
C ASP A 17 21.50 4.60 -18.33
N PRO A 18 22.62 3.91 -18.09
CA PRO A 18 23.90 4.22 -18.71
C PRO A 18 23.98 3.92 -20.22
N GLU A 19 23.08 3.10 -20.77
CA GLU A 19 23.01 2.76 -22.20
C GLU A 19 22.24 3.80 -23.03
N ASP A 20 21.13 4.34 -22.50
CA ASP A 20 20.26 5.25 -23.27
C ASP A 20 19.96 6.61 -22.60
N GLY A 21 20.38 6.81 -21.35
CA GLY A 21 20.24 8.06 -20.61
C GLY A 21 18.80 8.40 -20.15
N GLN A 22 17.85 7.49 -20.35
CA GLN A 22 16.47 7.64 -19.87
C GLN A 22 16.39 7.41 -18.37
N LEU A 23 15.29 7.85 -17.74
CA LEU A 23 15.09 7.65 -16.31
C LEU A 23 14.89 6.15 -16.03
N ASP A 24 15.90 5.53 -15.41
CA ASP A 24 15.86 4.14 -15.00
C ASP A 24 16.01 4.03 -13.49
N MET A 25 14.96 3.50 -12.87
CA MET A 25 14.87 3.24 -11.44
C MET A 25 15.18 1.77 -11.13
N SER A 26 15.35 0.93 -12.15
CA SER A 26 15.63 -0.50 -12.01
C SER A 26 16.96 -0.70 -11.30
N ASP A 27 18.02 0.01 -11.68
CA ASP A 27 19.33 -0.14 -11.03
C ASP A 27 19.34 0.31 -9.55
N PHE A 28 18.50 1.29 -9.21
CA PHE A 28 18.27 1.69 -7.83
C PHE A 28 17.54 0.58 -7.03
N LEU A 29 16.47 0.03 -7.58
CA LEU A 29 15.69 -1.06 -6.98
C LEU A 29 16.49 -2.38 -6.85
N LEU A 30 17.39 -2.64 -7.79
CA LEU A 30 18.15 -3.88 -7.90
C LEU A 30 19.44 -3.87 -7.06
N LYS A 31 20.00 -2.71 -6.69
CA LYS A 31 21.36 -2.64 -6.09
C LYS A 31 21.50 -1.73 -4.87
N HIS A 32 20.49 -0.91 -4.55
CA HIS A 32 20.63 0.11 -3.51
C HIS A 32 19.60 -0.02 -2.39
N LYS A 33 20.06 0.14 -1.15
CA LYS A 33 19.20 0.46 -0.01
C LYS A 33 18.92 1.95 -0.04
N GLY A 34 17.68 2.37 -0.18
CA GLY A 34 17.38 3.80 -0.26
C GLY A 34 15.91 4.14 -0.47
N ALA A 35 15.63 5.44 -0.47
CA ALA A 35 14.32 6.03 -0.75
C ALA A 35 14.12 6.20 -2.26
N LEU A 36 13.11 5.54 -2.82
CA LEU A 36 12.68 5.69 -4.19
C LEU A 36 11.57 6.74 -4.25
N PRO A 37 11.82 7.94 -4.81
CA PRO A 37 10.77 8.92 -5.04
C PRO A 37 9.89 8.50 -6.22
N VAL A 38 8.57 8.53 -6.02
CA VAL A 38 7.56 8.22 -7.04
C VAL A 38 6.67 9.45 -7.21
N PRO A 39 6.87 10.25 -8.27
CA PRO A 39 6.03 11.39 -8.55
C PRO A 39 4.65 10.92 -9.04
N VAL A 40 3.60 11.66 -8.66
CA VAL A 40 2.23 11.42 -9.10
C VAL A 40 1.66 12.71 -9.69
N VAL A 41 1.04 12.61 -10.86
CA VAL A 41 0.31 13.71 -11.49
C VAL A 41 -1.16 13.33 -11.51
N ILE A 42 -2.02 14.25 -11.07
CA ILE A 42 -3.47 14.05 -10.98
C ILE A 42 -4.15 14.92 -12.02
N THR A 43 -5.01 14.32 -12.82
CA THR A 43 -5.82 14.97 -13.85
C THR A 43 -7.25 14.45 -13.82
N GLU A 44 -7.93 14.67 -12.70
CA GLU A 44 -9.23 14.07 -12.43
C GLU A 44 -10.36 15.09 -12.58
N PRO A 45 -11.47 14.77 -13.28
CA PRO A 45 -12.60 15.69 -13.41
C PRO A 45 -13.17 16.16 -12.08
N ALA A 46 -13.20 15.28 -11.07
CA ALA A 46 -13.85 15.56 -9.78
C ALA A 46 -13.00 16.42 -8.83
N VAL A 47 -11.68 16.40 -8.95
CA VAL A 47 -10.76 17.07 -8.02
C VAL A 47 -9.78 18.04 -8.70
N GLY A 48 -9.79 18.08 -10.03
CA GLY A 48 -8.93 18.92 -10.85
C GLY A 48 -7.49 18.42 -10.96
N TYR A 49 -6.60 19.35 -11.31
CA TYR A 49 -5.17 19.09 -11.39
C TYR A 49 -4.53 18.99 -10.01
N GLY A 50 -3.59 18.07 -9.85
CA GLY A 50 -2.83 17.93 -8.61
C GLY A 50 -1.48 17.27 -8.80
N LEU A 51 -0.70 17.31 -7.74
CA LEU A 51 0.60 16.67 -7.65
C LEU A 51 0.66 15.83 -6.37
N GLY A 52 1.41 14.75 -6.45
CA GLY A 52 1.73 13.91 -5.31
C GLY A 52 3.16 13.42 -5.37
N LEU A 53 3.64 12.97 -4.20
CA LEU A 53 4.95 12.37 -4.06
C LEU A 53 4.84 11.19 -3.09
N GLY A 54 5.27 10.03 -3.56
CA GLY A 54 5.54 8.85 -2.74
C GLY A 54 7.04 8.65 -2.53
N LEU A 55 7.40 8.04 -1.40
CA LEU A 55 8.73 7.57 -1.06
C LEU A 55 8.63 6.11 -0.66
N LEU A 56 9.35 5.23 -1.36
CA LEU A 56 9.45 3.82 -1.01
C LEU A 56 10.86 3.51 -0.49
N PHE A 57 10.97 2.98 0.72
CA PHE A 57 12.23 2.62 1.34
C PHE A 57 12.35 1.10 1.43
N PHE A 58 13.39 0.55 0.80
CA PHE A 58 13.65 -0.89 0.78
C PHE A 58 14.82 -1.22 1.73
N SER A 59 14.64 -2.24 2.58
CA SER A 59 15.68 -2.67 3.52
C SER A 59 16.83 -3.46 2.85
N GLY A 60 16.60 -3.93 1.62
CA GLY A 60 17.54 -4.71 0.83
C GLY A 60 17.18 -4.68 -0.66
N PRO A 61 18.07 -5.16 -1.54
CA PRO A 61 17.86 -5.15 -2.98
C PRO A 61 16.68 -6.04 -3.39
N ILE A 62 15.84 -5.58 -4.32
CA ILE A 62 14.72 -6.37 -4.86
C ILE A 62 15.25 -7.50 -5.76
N ALA A 63 16.43 -7.33 -6.36
CA ALA A 63 17.08 -8.30 -7.24
C ALA A 63 17.52 -9.59 -6.52
N GLU A 64 18.04 -9.46 -5.30
CA GLU A 64 18.62 -10.60 -4.56
C GLU A 64 17.53 -11.63 -4.18
N ALA A 65 16.26 -11.22 -4.09
CA ALA A 65 15.15 -12.16 -3.93
C ALA A 65 14.90 -13.02 -5.19
N ALA A 66 15.43 -12.64 -6.36
CA ALA A 66 15.22 -13.33 -7.64
C ALA A 66 16.40 -14.23 -8.06
N THR A 67 17.58 -14.10 -7.45
CA THR A 67 18.80 -14.80 -7.89
C THR A 67 19.50 -15.52 -6.74
N ASP A 68 19.02 -16.73 -6.41
CA ASP A 68 19.86 -17.77 -5.82
C ASP A 68 19.33 -19.15 -6.26
N SER A 69 19.45 -19.44 -7.56
CA SER A 69 19.06 -20.73 -8.15
C SER A 69 20.14 -21.82 -8.03
N THR A 70 21.25 -21.55 -7.33
CA THR A 70 22.43 -22.42 -7.24
C THR A 70 22.63 -23.08 -5.87
N THR A 71 21.80 -22.77 -4.87
CA THR A 71 21.78 -23.46 -3.57
C THR A 71 20.42 -24.11 -3.34
N GLU A 72 20.39 -25.33 -2.77
CA GLU A 72 19.19 -26.16 -2.60
C GLU A 72 18.07 -25.55 -1.73
N ARG A 73 18.28 -24.34 -1.19
CA ARG A 73 17.25 -23.53 -0.49
C ARG A 73 17.53 -22.04 -0.72
N PRO A 74 16.95 -21.41 -1.76
CA PRO A 74 17.06 -19.97 -1.92
C PRO A 74 16.34 -19.31 -0.73
N ASN A 75 17.02 -18.40 -0.04
CA ASN A 75 16.39 -17.56 0.97
C ASN A 75 15.51 -16.54 0.22
N ARG A 76 14.21 -16.84 0.12
CA ARG A 76 13.19 -16.12 -0.68
C ARG A 76 12.44 -15.07 0.13
N ALA A 77 13.02 -14.56 1.22
CA ALA A 77 12.35 -13.58 2.05
C ALA A 77 12.19 -12.26 1.28
N PRO A 78 10.97 -11.76 1.05
CA PRO A 78 10.79 -10.49 0.36
C PRO A 78 11.37 -9.35 1.22
N PRO A 79 11.98 -8.33 0.60
CA PRO A 79 12.57 -7.21 1.34
C PRO A 79 11.49 -6.43 2.10
N ASN A 80 11.88 -5.86 3.25
CA ASN A 80 10.99 -4.98 4.00
C ASN A 80 10.84 -3.68 3.24
N VAL A 81 9.62 -3.16 3.20
CA VAL A 81 9.28 -1.96 2.45
C VAL A 81 8.53 -1.00 3.35
N THR A 82 8.97 0.25 3.38
CA THR A 82 8.22 1.34 4.00
C THR A 82 7.79 2.31 2.92
N ALA A 83 6.51 2.61 2.85
CA ALA A 83 5.96 3.61 1.95
C ALA A 83 5.46 4.81 2.75
N LEU A 84 5.70 6.01 2.25
CA LEU A 84 5.08 7.24 2.73
C LEU A 84 4.77 8.10 1.52
N GLY A 85 3.59 8.70 1.47
CA GLY A 85 3.28 9.63 0.39
C GLY A 85 2.08 10.49 0.69
N GLY A 86 1.90 11.48 -0.18
CA GLY A 86 0.73 12.32 -0.18
C GLY A 86 0.49 12.97 -1.53
N LEU A 87 -0.71 13.54 -1.65
CA LEU A 87 -1.17 14.24 -2.84
C LEU A 87 -1.96 15.48 -2.43
N TYR A 88 -1.97 16.46 -3.32
CA TYR A 88 -2.73 17.69 -3.18
C TYR A 88 -3.20 18.15 -4.56
N THR A 89 -4.46 18.57 -4.65
CA THR A 89 -5.05 19.08 -5.88
C THR A 89 -5.44 20.56 -5.75
N GLN A 90 -5.64 21.21 -6.88
CA GLN A 90 -5.99 22.62 -6.98
C GLN A 90 -7.30 22.97 -6.25
N ASN A 91 -8.23 22.02 -6.13
CA ASN A 91 -9.51 22.26 -5.45
C ASN A 91 -9.45 22.06 -3.93
N GLY A 92 -8.26 21.83 -3.37
CA GLY A 92 -8.05 21.65 -1.94
C GLY A 92 -8.13 20.18 -1.47
N THR A 93 -8.41 19.24 -2.37
CA THR A 93 -8.38 17.82 -2.03
C THR A 93 -6.96 17.38 -1.72
N TRP A 94 -6.80 16.64 -0.61
CA TRP A 94 -5.53 16.06 -0.24
C TRP A 94 -5.69 14.66 0.33
N ALA A 95 -4.64 13.87 0.19
CA ALA A 95 -4.52 12.59 0.88
C ALA A 95 -3.08 12.35 1.32
N ALA A 96 -2.92 11.59 2.40
CA ALA A 96 -1.64 11.13 2.86
C ALA A 96 -1.76 9.67 3.32
N ALA A 97 -0.73 8.87 3.07
CA ALA A 97 -0.70 7.48 3.49
C ALA A 97 0.73 7.06 3.87
N ALA A 98 0.81 6.15 4.83
CA ALA A 98 2.04 5.50 5.21
C ALA A 98 1.78 3.99 5.37
N GLY A 99 2.75 3.17 5.01
CA GLY A 99 2.65 1.73 5.11
C GLY A 99 4.00 1.08 5.37
N HIS A 100 3.99 -0.07 6.01
CA HIS A 100 5.17 -0.87 6.27
C HIS A 100 4.85 -2.35 6.10
N PHE A 101 5.64 -3.00 5.25
CA PHE A 101 5.68 -4.45 5.11
C PHE A 101 7.00 -4.96 5.68
N HIS A 102 6.92 -5.97 6.51
CA HIS A 102 8.08 -6.56 7.17
C HIS A 102 8.02 -8.08 7.17
N THR A 103 9.15 -8.72 6.92
CA THR A 103 9.36 -10.15 7.12
C THR A 103 10.48 -10.41 8.12
N TRP A 104 10.31 -11.43 8.95
CA TRP A 104 11.37 -11.87 9.86
C TRP A 104 11.43 -13.39 9.94
N ASP A 105 12.56 -13.89 10.45
CA ASP A 105 12.84 -15.32 10.61
C ASP A 105 12.71 -16.12 9.29
N ASP A 106 13.45 -15.71 8.26
CA ASP A 106 13.44 -16.36 6.92
C ASP A 106 12.03 -16.45 6.33
N ASP A 107 11.31 -15.33 6.43
CA ASP A 107 9.93 -15.18 5.97
C ASP A 107 8.96 -16.17 6.63
N ARG A 108 9.27 -16.60 7.86
CA ARG A 108 8.32 -17.33 8.71
C ARG A 108 7.20 -16.43 9.21
N PHE A 109 7.45 -15.13 9.37
CA PHE A 109 6.44 -14.18 9.81
C PHE A 109 6.41 -12.97 8.90
N ARG A 110 5.20 -12.52 8.59
CA ARG A 110 4.96 -11.34 7.77
C ARG A 110 4.03 -10.39 8.51
N TYR A 111 4.35 -9.11 8.45
CA TYR A 111 3.53 -8.04 8.99
C TYR A 111 3.28 -7.00 7.91
N LEU A 112 2.04 -6.54 7.81
CA LEU A 112 1.63 -5.41 7.00
C LEU A 112 0.85 -4.44 7.86
N GLY A 113 1.33 -3.21 7.98
CA GLY A 113 0.63 -2.11 8.62
C GLY A 113 0.47 -0.95 7.67
N ALA A 114 -0.70 -0.31 7.62
CA ALA A 114 -0.91 0.89 6.83
C ALA A 114 -1.89 1.84 7.50
N VAL A 115 -1.66 3.13 7.31
CA VAL A 115 -2.59 4.20 7.71
C VAL A 115 -2.77 5.16 6.54
N ALA A 116 -3.98 5.68 6.40
CA ALA A 116 -4.29 6.66 5.36
C ALA A 116 -5.26 7.70 5.90
N LYS A 117 -5.16 8.92 5.37
CA LYS A 117 -6.11 10.00 5.61
C LYS A 117 -6.38 10.73 4.31
N VAL A 118 -7.64 11.09 4.09
CA VAL A 118 -8.11 11.83 2.92
C VAL A 118 -9.07 12.93 3.35
N ASP A 119 -9.01 14.05 2.66
CA ASP A 119 -9.98 15.12 2.70
C ASP A 119 -10.25 15.53 1.25
N ALA A 120 -11.40 15.10 0.72
CA ALA A 120 -11.78 15.30 -0.66
C ALA A 120 -12.87 16.34 -0.78
N HIS A 121 -12.65 17.34 -1.62
CA HIS A 121 -13.62 18.35 -2.00
C HIS A 121 -14.22 17.91 -3.33
N LEU A 122 -15.51 17.60 -3.33
CA LEU A 122 -16.20 16.95 -4.44
C LEU A 122 -17.51 17.65 -4.76
N ASP A 123 -17.97 17.49 -6.00
CA ASP A 123 -19.30 17.92 -6.40
C ASP A 123 -20.20 16.71 -6.64
N TYR A 124 -21.40 16.78 -6.07
CA TYR A 124 -22.51 15.90 -6.40
C TYR A 124 -23.40 16.59 -7.44
N PHE A 125 -23.81 15.88 -8.48
CA PHE A 125 -24.75 16.39 -9.49
C PHE A 125 -26.12 15.76 -9.27
N ASP A 126 -27.12 16.58 -8.98
CA ASP A 126 -28.50 16.10 -8.84
C ASP A 126 -29.15 15.77 -10.19
N ALA A 127 -30.38 15.23 -10.16
CA ALA A 127 -31.13 14.88 -11.37
C ALA A 127 -31.40 16.06 -12.32
N SER A 128 -31.26 17.31 -11.85
CA SER A 128 -31.36 18.52 -12.67
C SER A 128 -30.00 18.97 -13.26
N GLY A 129 -28.92 18.26 -12.93
CA GLY A 129 -27.56 18.59 -13.36
C GLY A 129 -26.92 19.71 -12.56
N GLN A 130 -27.51 20.12 -11.43
CA GLN A 130 -26.94 21.16 -10.58
C GLN A 130 -25.83 20.58 -9.69
N ALA A 131 -24.64 21.19 -9.74
CA ALA A 131 -23.52 20.83 -8.87
C ALA A 131 -23.77 21.29 -7.43
N ARG A 132 -23.53 20.41 -6.48
CA ARG A 132 -23.57 20.67 -5.04
C ARG A 132 -22.29 20.15 -4.39
N GLY A 133 -21.48 21.09 -3.93
CA GLY A 133 -20.20 20.78 -3.29
C GLY A 133 -20.38 20.12 -1.93
N TYR A 134 -19.59 19.09 -1.66
CA TYR A 134 -19.48 18.41 -0.38
C TYR A 134 -18.04 18.02 -0.09
N THR A 135 -17.72 17.86 1.19
CA THR A 135 -16.43 17.36 1.66
C THR A 135 -16.60 15.92 2.14
N LEU A 136 -15.72 15.04 1.68
CA LEU A 136 -15.58 13.67 2.16
C LEU A 136 -14.26 13.53 2.92
N GLN A 137 -14.34 13.31 4.23
CA GLN A 137 -13.18 13.07 5.08
C GLN A 137 -13.11 11.59 5.43
N GLY A 138 -11.92 11.00 5.33
CA GLY A 138 -11.71 9.59 5.61
C GLY A 138 -10.39 9.33 6.34
N ALA A 139 -10.40 8.36 7.24
CA ALA A 139 -9.21 7.80 7.86
C ALA A 139 -9.26 6.27 7.83
N GLY A 140 -8.14 5.63 7.52
CA GLY A 140 -8.02 4.18 7.42
C GLY A 140 -6.84 3.66 8.23
N LEU A 141 -7.00 2.46 8.78
CA LEU A 141 -5.96 1.66 9.42
C LEU A 141 -6.11 0.21 8.95
N LEU A 142 -5.00 -0.38 8.53
CA LEU A 142 -4.87 -1.79 8.22
C LEU A 142 -3.72 -2.37 9.03
N GLN A 143 -3.97 -3.50 9.68
CA GLN A 143 -2.96 -4.27 10.40
C GLN A 143 -3.14 -5.74 10.03
N GLN A 144 -2.09 -6.41 9.58
CA GLN A 144 -2.12 -7.82 9.24
C GLN A 144 -0.86 -8.50 9.75
N PHE A 145 -1.06 -9.69 10.29
CA PHE A 145 0.01 -10.55 10.74
C PHE A 145 -0.21 -11.97 10.23
N LEU A 146 0.81 -12.54 9.60
CA LEU A 146 0.81 -13.90 9.07
C LEU A 146 1.99 -14.69 9.62
N ALA A 147 1.76 -15.97 9.89
CA ALA A 147 2.78 -16.94 10.27
C ALA A 147 2.78 -18.13 9.30
N ARG A 148 3.97 -18.51 8.82
CA ARG A 148 4.17 -19.65 7.93
C ARG A 148 3.93 -20.95 8.68
N ILE A 149 3.22 -21.88 8.05
CA ILE A 149 2.94 -23.21 8.59
C ILE A 149 4.14 -24.12 8.29
N GLY A 150 5.00 -24.32 9.28
CA GLY A 150 6.19 -25.17 9.17
C GLY A 150 7.12 -24.74 8.03
N ASN A 151 7.55 -25.69 7.19
CA ASN A 151 8.37 -25.44 6.01
C ASN A 151 7.54 -25.43 4.71
N SER A 152 6.23 -25.17 4.81
CA SER A 152 5.33 -25.15 3.66
C SER A 152 5.27 -23.76 3.00
N ARG A 153 4.45 -23.64 1.97
CA ARG A 153 4.11 -22.39 1.29
C ARG A 153 2.83 -21.74 1.83
N TRP A 154 2.28 -22.30 2.91
CA TRP A 154 1.05 -21.81 3.52
C TRP A 154 1.34 -20.89 4.69
N TYR A 155 0.54 -19.84 4.82
CA TYR A 155 0.53 -18.92 5.96
C TYR A 155 -0.87 -18.87 6.55
N VAL A 156 -0.94 -18.74 7.87
CA VAL A 156 -2.17 -18.46 8.59
C VAL A 156 -2.01 -17.18 9.38
N GLY A 157 -3.06 -16.40 9.53
CA GLY A 157 -2.97 -15.19 10.31
C GLY A 157 -4.27 -14.45 10.50
N VAL A 158 -4.10 -13.20 10.93
CA VAL A 158 -5.21 -12.30 11.26
C VAL A 158 -5.00 -10.96 10.58
N ARG A 159 -6.12 -10.32 10.22
CA ARG A 159 -6.15 -8.96 9.68
C ARG A 159 -7.19 -8.15 10.44
N TYR A 160 -6.87 -6.89 10.66
CA TYR A 160 -7.77 -5.90 11.20
C TYR A 160 -7.80 -4.70 10.25
N VAL A 161 -9.00 -4.32 9.86
CA VAL A 161 -9.26 -3.13 9.02
C VAL A 161 -10.21 -2.23 9.77
N PHE A 162 -9.83 -0.96 9.87
CA PHE A 162 -10.67 0.10 10.39
C PHE A 162 -10.74 1.24 9.36
N PHE A 163 -11.93 1.73 9.11
CA PHE A 163 -12.20 2.84 8.22
C PHE A 163 -13.25 3.73 8.85
N ASP A 164 -12.95 5.02 8.96
CA ASP A 164 -13.88 6.06 9.40
C ASP A 164 -14.05 7.06 8.26
N ALA A 165 -15.28 7.32 7.86
CA ALA A 165 -15.60 8.31 6.84
C ALA A 165 -16.79 9.17 7.24
N SER A 166 -16.71 10.45 6.90
CA SER A 166 -17.79 11.43 7.09
C SER A 166 -17.94 12.26 5.82
N SER A 167 -19.19 12.63 5.50
CA SER A 167 -19.53 13.45 4.34
C SER A 167 -20.35 14.65 4.77
N ASN A 168 -19.98 15.84 4.32
CA ASN A 168 -20.61 17.10 4.72
C ASN A 168 -20.92 17.97 3.51
N PHE A 169 -22.20 18.26 3.25
CA PHE A 169 -22.62 19.13 2.16
C PHE A 169 -22.46 20.61 2.52
N THR A 170 -22.01 21.39 1.54
CA THR A 170 -21.89 22.85 1.68
C THR A 170 -23.28 23.47 1.82
N GLY A 171 -23.48 24.30 2.86
CA GLY A 171 -24.76 24.95 3.13
C GLY A 171 -25.74 24.16 4.02
N GLY A 172 -25.35 22.98 4.52
CA GLY A 172 -26.06 22.25 5.58
C GLY A 172 -27.40 21.59 5.19
N ALA A 173 -27.92 21.87 3.99
CA ALA A 173 -29.13 21.24 3.47
C ALA A 173 -28.77 20.07 2.56
N VAL A 174 -29.02 18.83 3.01
CA VAL A 174 -28.87 17.62 2.19
C VAL A 174 -30.04 17.51 1.25
N PRO A 175 -29.82 17.36 -0.07
CA PRO A 175 -30.89 17.00 -0.99
C PRO A 175 -31.59 15.71 -0.54
N THR A 176 -32.92 15.67 -0.58
CA THR A 176 -33.73 14.56 -0.03
C THR A 176 -33.41 13.21 -0.67
N ASP A 177 -33.03 13.22 -1.94
CA ASP A 177 -32.58 12.10 -2.77
C ASP A 177 -31.23 11.52 -2.33
N VAL A 178 -30.37 12.33 -1.68
CA VAL A 178 -29.08 11.88 -1.13
C VAL A 178 -28.99 12.00 0.39
N SER A 179 -30.12 12.08 1.08
CA SER A 179 -30.17 12.14 2.55
C SER A 179 -29.43 10.99 3.25
N ASN A 180 -29.31 9.83 2.59
CA ASN A 180 -28.54 8.68 3.06
C ASN A 180 -27.01 8.83 2.93
N PHE A 181 -26.52 9.81 2.16
CA PHE A 181 -25.10 10.01 1.86
C PHE A 181 -24.39 10.94 2.86
N GLN A 182 -25.11 11.79 3.60
CA GLN A 182 -24.55 12.49 4.76
C GLN A 182 -24.59 11.54 5.97
N LYS A 183 -23.55 10.71 6.11
CA LYS A 183 -23.46 9.76 7.22
C LYS A 183 -22.02 9.58 7.67
N ASP A 184 -21.83 9.64 8.98
CA ASP A 184 -20.62 9.14 9.61
C ASP A 184 -20.68 7.62 9.59
N GLN A 185 -19.79 7.00 8.83
CA GLN A 185 -19.71 5.56 8.69
C GLN A 185 -18.35 5.08 9.19
N ARG A 186 -18.40 4.24 10.22
CA ARG A 186 -17.24 3.47 10.67
C ARG A 186 -17.41 2.01 10.33
N ILE A 187 -16.37 1.44 9.77
CA ILE A 187 -16.23 0.01 9.54
C ILE A 187 -15.05 -0.45 10.38
N GLY A 188 -15.28 -1.48 11.19
CA GLY A 188 -14.27 -2.18 11.95
C GLY A 188 -14.44 -3.67 11.72
N ALA A 189 -13.42 -4.32 11.16
CA ALA A 189 -13.48 -5.71 10.77
C ALA A 189 -12.22 -6.46 11.20
N GLY A 190 -12.41 -7.64 11.78
CA GLY A 190 -11.37 -8.61 12.05
C GLY A 190 -11.52 -9.82 11.12
N SER A 191 -10.42 -10.35 10.61
CA SER A 191 -10.44 -11.46 9.67
C SER A 191 -9.47 -12.56 10.06
N LEU A 192 -9.82 -13.80 9.73
CA LEU A 192 -8.93 -14.95 9.69
C LEU A 192 -8.45 -15.16 8.25
N ILE A 193 -7.15 -15.40 8.07
CA ILE A 193 -6.51 -15.53 6.75
C ILE A 193 -5.78 -16.86 6.64
N LEU A 194 -5.92 -17.50 5.48
CA LEU A 194 -5.08 -18.60 5.03
C LEU A 194 -4.55 -18.30 3.62
N ASP A 195 -3.25 -18.10 3.51
CA ASP A 195 -2.59 -17.81 2.24
C ASP A 195 -1.77 -19.00 1.78
N TYR A 196 -1.82 -19.26 0.47
CA TYR A 196 -0.80 -20.03 -0.24
C TYR A 196 0.02 -19.06 -1.08
N ASP A 197 1.33 -18.98 -0.83
CA ASP A 197 2.22 -18.14 -1.60
C ASP A 197 3.45 -18.92 -2.07
N SER A 198 3.50 -19.14 -3.38
CA SER A 198 4.60 -19.82 -4.05
C SER A 198 5.39 -18.94 -5.01
N ARG A 199 5.09 -17.64 -5.02
CA ARG A 199 5.74 -16.68 -5.91
C ARG A 199 7.23 -16.59 -5.60
N ASP A 200 8.02 -16.38 -6.64
CA ASP A 200 9.44 -16.05 -6.53
C ASP A 200 9.65 -14.63 -5.99
N ASN A 201 8.76 -13.69 -6.35
CA ASN A 201 8.78 -12.32 -5.88
C ASN A 201 7.35 -11.80 -5.63
N ILE A 202 7.13 -11.14 -4.51
CA ILE A 202 5.80 -10.63 -4.14
C ILE A 202 5.41 -9.34 -4.86
N PHE A 203 6.39 -8.58 -5.37
CA PHE A 203 6.20 -7.28 -6.05
C PHE A 203 6.07 -7.44 -7.56
N TYR A 204 6.92 -8.28 -8.16
CA TYR A 204 6.91 -8.57 -9.59
C TYR A 204 7.18 -10.07 -9.84
N PRO A 205 6.16 -10.93 -9.69
CA PRO A 205 6.34 -12.36 -9.80
C PRO A 205 6.67 -12.77 -11.24
N GLY A 206 7.76 -13.53 -11.42
CA GLY A 206 8.10 -14.18 -12.68
C GLY A 206 7.56 -15.61 -12.78
N SER A 207 7.29 -16.24 -11.64
CA SER A 207 6.81 -17.62 -11.53
C SER A 207 6.08 -17.88 -10.21
N GLY A 208 5.34 -18.98 -10.14
CA GLY A 208 4.55 -19.37 -8.97
C GLY A 208 3.10 -18.88 -9.00
N SER A 209 2.41 -19.06 -7.88
CA SER A 209 1.00 -18.70 -7.68
C SER A 209 0.72 -18.21 -6.26
N PHE A 210 -0.32 -17.40 -6.13
CA PHE A 210 -0.83 -16.87 -4.88
C PHE A 210 -2.34 -17.16 -4.79
N ALA A 211 -2.79 -17.57 -3.61
CA ALA A 211 -4.20 -17.70 -3.28
C ALA A 211 -4.41 -17.28 -1.82
N GLU A 212 -5.46 -16.51 -1.55
CA GLU A 212 -5.86 -16.08 -0.20
C GLU A 212 -7.28 -16.57 0.04
N LEU A 213 -7.51 -17.15 1.23
CA LEU A 213 -8.82 -17.39 1.78
C LEU A 213 -8.98 -16.50 3.01
N GLU A 214 -9.97 -15.61 2.97
CA GLU A 214 -10.33 -14.73 4.07
C GLU A 214 -11.72 -15.07 4.59
N SER A 215 -11.89 -15.06 5.91
CA SER A 215 -13.20 -14.98 6.55
C SER A 215 -13.24 -13.73 7.43
N GLN A 216 -14.15 -12.80 7.12
CA GLN A 216 -14.16 -11.47 7.69
C GLN A 216 -15.40 -11.23 8.56
N PHE A 217 -15.18 -10.63 9.72
CA PHE A 217 -16.23 -10.32 10.68
C PHE A 217 -16.23 -8.83 10.96
N ALA A 218 -17.18 -8.09 10.40
CA ALA A 218 -17.39 -6.69 10.74
C ALA A 218 -18.34 -6.58 11.93
N ARG A 219 -17.87 -5.89 12.97
CA ARG A 219 -18.58 -5.83 14.26
C ARG A 219 -18.47 -4.43 14.86
N THR A 220 -19.50 -4.03 15.59
CA THR A 220 -19.47 -2.82 16.43
C THR A 220 -18.43 -2.92 17.53
N GLY A 221 -18.20 -4.12 18.06
CA GLY A 221 -17.10 -4.41 19.00
C GLY A 221 -15.70 -4.17 18.44
N PHE A 222 -15.57 -4.05 17.11
CA PHE A 222 -14.33 -3.70 16.41
C PHE A 222 -14.30 -2.22 16.00
N GLY A 223 -15.18 -1.37 16.54
CA GLY A 223 -15.22 0.07 16.26
C GLY A 223 -16.11 0.47 15.08
N GLY A 224 -16.80 -0.49 14.43
CA GLY A 224 -17.77 -0.20 13.37
C GLY A 224 -19.10 0.36 13.89
N THR A 225 -19.91 0.97 13.01
CA THR A 225 -21.27 1.42 13.34
C THR A 225 -22.33 0.34 13.11
N GLN A 226 -22.00 -0.74 12.40
CA GLN A 226 -22.92 -1.83 12.05
C GLN A 226 -22.22 -3.21 12.09
N ASN A 227 -23.01 -4.27 12.23
CA ASN A 227 -22.54 -5.66 12.20
C ASN A 227 -22.88 -6.30 10.85
N TYR A 228 -21.92 -6.99 10.24
CA TYR A 228 -22.13 -7.81 9.04
C TYR A 228 -21.03 -8.89 8.90
N ASP A 229 -21.33 -9.97 8.18
CA ASP A 229 -20.41 -11.08 7.90
C ASP A 229 -20.19 -11.19 6.38
N LEU A 230 -18.94 -11.45 5.98
CA LEU A 230 -18.53 -11.58 4.58
C LEU A 230 -17.60 -12.79 4.38
#